data_AF-A0A949JR98-F1
#
_entry.id   AF-A0A949JR98-F1
#
_cell.length_a   1.000
_cell.length_b   1.000
_cell.length_c   1.000
_cell.angle_alpha   90.00
_cell.angle_beta   90.00
_cell.angle_gamma   90.00
#
_symmetry.space_group_name_H-M   'P 1'
#
loop_
_entity.id
_entity.type
_entity.pdbx_description
1 polymer ?
#
loop_
_entity_poly.entity_id
_entity_poly.type
_entity_poly.pdbx_seq_one_letter_code
_entity_poly.pdbx_strand_id
1 'polypeptide(L)'
;LCCITLDQSKCLPEYLYHYFLHHPLSLEYLEKNAKGAIMAGLNMAIIKGLPIKLPSIEEQVDLVRRFDSLRNHDSLLKKTFDAKQECLTKLKQSILHKAFTGELAADTNAANRTLSEAGL
;
A
#
# COMPACT_ATOMS: atom_id res chain seq x y z
N LEU A 1 14.26 -8.28 20.70
CA LEU A 1 14.21 -8.80 19.30
C LEU A 1 14.36 -10.31 19.37
N CYS A 2 13.43 -11.05 18.76
CA CYS A 2 13.54 -12.51 18.60
C CYS A 2 13.95 -12.80 17.15
N CYS A 3 14.90 -13.72 16.97
CA CYS A 3 15.23 -14.28 15.67
C CYS A 3 14.65 -15.69 15.57
N ILE A 4 13.88 -15.95 14.52
CA ILE A 4 13.38 -17.29 14.19
C ILE A 4 14.30 -17.84 13.11
N THR A 5 15.06 -18.88 13.43
CA THR A 5 15.91 -19.59 12.47
C THR A 5 15.10 -20.69 11.79
N LEU A 6 15.08 -20.70 10.45
CA LEU A 6 14.31 -21.64 9.65
C LEU A 6 15.22 -22.62 8.93
N ASP A 7 14.75 -23.85 8.82
CA ASP A 7 15.25 -24.82 7.86
C ASP A 7 14.67 -24.48 6.48
N GLN A 8 15.50 -23.87 5.62
CA GLN A 8 15.08 -23.40 4.30
C GLN A 8 14.68 -24.53 3.36
N SER A 9 15.03 -25.78 3.67
CA SER A 9 14.53 -26.94 2.92
C SER A 9 13.04 -27.22 3.14
N LYS A 10 12.46 -26.64 4.21
CA LYS A 10 11.06 -26.88 4.62
C LYS A 10 10.20 -25.64 4.59
N CYS A 11 10.78 -24.48 4.87
CA CYS A 11 10.02 -23.24 4.99
C CYS A 11 10.84 -22.05 4.47
N LEU A 12 10.26 -21.32 3.52
CA LEU A 12 10.82 -20.08 3.04
C LEU A 12 10.59 -18.95 4.08
N PRO A 13 11.60 -18.12 4.38
CA PRO A 13 11.44 -16.98 5.30
C PRO A 13 10.30 -16.04 4.91
N GLU A 14 10.16 -15.76 3.61
CA GLU A 14 9.13 -14.87 3.06
C GLU A 14 7.73 -15.47 3.24
N TYR A 15 7.60 -16.79 3.05
CA TYR A 15 6.35 -17.49 3.30
C TYR A 15 5.95 -17.35 4.76
N LEU A 16 6.89 -17.61 5.69
CA LEU A 16 6.60 -17.51 7.11
C LEU A 16 6.24 -16.07 7.51
N TYR A 17 6.94 -15.08 6.97
CA TYR A 17 6.62 -13.66 7.18
C TYR A 17 5.18 -13.34 6.78
N HIS A 18 4.76 -13.73 5.57
CA HIS A 18 3.40 -13.51 5.10
C HIS A 18 2.37 -14.30 5.90
N TYR A 19 2.71 -15.53 6.32
CA TYR A 19 1.85 -16.35 7.16
C TYR A 19 1.57 -15.67 8.50
N PHE A 20 2.61 -15.16 9.17
CA PHE A 20 2.47 -14.48 10.45
C PHE A 20 1.52 -13.28 10.38
N LEU A 21 1.64 -12.48 9.31
CA LEU A 21 0.95 -11.20 9.19
C LEU A 21 -0.45 -11.29 8.57
N HIS A 22 -0.72 -12.31 7.76
CA HIS A 22 -1.91 -12.32 6.92
C HIS A 22 -2.72 -13.60 7.00
N HIS A 23 -2.14 -14.73 7.43
CA HIS A 23 -2.89 -15.97 7.45
C HIS A 23 -3.94 -15.93 8.58
N PRO A 24 -5.22 -16.24 8.31
CA PRO A 24 -6.28 -16.13 9.32
C PRO A 24 -6.01 -16.94 10.58
N LEU A 25 -5.50 -18.17 10.44
CA LEU A 25 -5.14 -18.99 11.60
C LEU A 25 -4.02 -18.36 12.44
N SER A 26 -3.08 -17.66 11.81
CA SER A 26 -2.02 -16.96 12.54
C SER A 26 -2.60 -15.80 13.33
N LEU A 27 -3.38 -14.95 12.66
CA LEU A 27 -4.00 -13.78 13.29
C LEU A 27 -4.91 -14.19 14.45
N GLU A 28 -5.80 -15.16 14.24
CA GLU A 28 -6.70 -15.65 15.28
C GLU A 28 -5.95 -16.24 16.47
N TYR A 29 -4.89 -17.03 16.22
CA TYR A 29 -4.07 -17.58 17.28
C TYR A 29 -3.35 -16.47 18.07
N LEU A 30 -2.75 -15.51 17.38
CA LEU A 30 -2.01 -14.42 18.01
C LEU A 30 -2.94 -13.51 18.80
N GLU A 31 -4.11 -13.16 18.26
CA GLU A 31 -5.12 -12.35 18.97
C GLU A 31 -5.61 -13.05 20.24
N LYS A 32 -5.89 -14.36 20.17
CA LYS A 32 -6.36 -15.13 21.34
C LYS A 32 -5.30 -15.30 22.42
N ASN A 33 -4.03 -15.41 22.04
CA ASN A 33 -2.95 -15.80 22.95
C ASN A 33 -2.06 -14.63 23.37
N ALA A 34 -2.12 -13.48 22.70
CA ALA A 34 -1.35 -12.31 23.10
C ALA A 34 -1.78 -11.83 24.50
N LYS A 35 -0.79 -11.50 25.33
CA LYS A 35 -1.02 -11.15 26.74
C LYS A 35 -0.53 -9.74 27.03
N GLY A 36 -1.33 -8.97 27.76
CA GLY A 36 -0.90 -7.69 28.33
C GLY A 36 -2.06 -6.72 28.53
N ALA A 37 -2.05 -6.01 29.65
CA ALA A 37 -3.17 -5.14 30.05
C ALA A 37 -3.20 -3.80 29.28
N ILE A 38 -2.06 -3.32 28.80
CA ILE A 38 -1.93 -2.03 28.09
C ILE A 38 -1.49 -2.24 26.63
N MET A 39 -0.61 -3.20 26.37
CA MET A 39 -0.26 -3.65 25.02
C MET A 39 -0.21 -5.18 24.98
N ALA A 40 -0.77 -5.74 23.91
CA ALA A 40 -0.71 -7.16 23.62
C ALA A 40 0.75 -7.58 23.30
N GLY A 41 1.36 -8.33 24.21
CA GLY A 41 2.72 -8.85 24.07
C GLY A 41 2.73 -10.28 23.57
N LEU A 42 3.69 -10.59 22.70
CA LEU A 42 3.99 -11.94 22.22
C LEU A 42 5.26 -12.45 22.88
N ASN A 43 5.14 -13.55 23.64
CA ASN A 43 6.28 -14.24 24.22
C ASN A 43 6.68 -15.45 23.36
N MET A 44 7.87 -16.01 23.63
CA MET A 44 8.40 -17.13 22.85
C MET A 44 7.57 -18.40 22.94
N ALA A 45 6.85 -18.63 24.04
CA ALA A 45 5.98 -19.80 24.17
C ALA A 45 4.77 -19.70 23.21
N ILE A 46 4.20 -18.51 23.07
CA ILE A 46 3.12 -18.23 22.11
C ILE A 46 3.64 -18.43 20.69
N ILE A 47 4.79 -17.83 20.34
CA ILE A 47 5.35 -17.94 18.99
C ILE A 47 5.66 -19.41 18.62
N LYS A 48 6.22 -20.19 19.55
CA LYS A 48 6.51 -21.62 19.33
C LYS A 48 5.26 -22.49 19.26
N GLY A 49 4.14 -22.05 19.83
CA GLY A 49 2.87 -22.76 19.81
C GLY A 49 1.99 -22.43 18.61
N LEU A 50 2.40 -21.49 17.74
CA LEU A 50 1.62 -21.09 16.59
C LEU A 50 1.42 -22.28 15.62
N PRO A 51 0.18 -22.64 15.26
CA PRO A 51 -0.07 -23.64 14.24
C PRO A 51 0.31 -23.10 12.85
N ILE A 52 1.33 -23.70 12.23
CA ILE A 52 1.81 -23.33 10.90
C ILE A 52 1.42 -24.42 9.90
N LYS A 53 0.71 -24.03 8.83
CA LYS A 53 0.55 -24.88 7.65
C LYS A 53 1.77 -24.74 6.76
N LEU A 54 2.45 -25.85 6.47
CA LEU A 54 3.62 -25.90 5.61
C LEU A 54 3.29 -26.69 4.33
N PRO A 55 2.88 -26.00 3.25
CA PRO A 55 2.73 -26.63 1.94
C PRO A 55 4.11 -26.94 1.34
N SER A 56 4.15 -27.57 0.16
CA SER A 56 5.40 -27.87 -0.53
C SER A 56 6.21 -26.60 -0.83
N ILE A 57 7.54 -26.72 -0.97
CA ILE A 57 8.40 -25.56 -1.28
C ILE A 57 7.94 -24.86 -2.57
N GLU A 58 7.53 -25.62 -3.59
CA GLU A 58 7.03 -25.08 -4.85
C GLU A 58 5.78 -24.20 -4.66
N GLU A 59 4.82 -24.68 -3.87
CA GLU A 59 3.62 -23.89 -3.51
C GLU A 59 3.97 -22.64 -2.68
N GLN A 60 4.96 -22.74 -1.79
CA GLN A 60 5.44 -21.59 -1.03
C GLN A 60 6.05 -20.53 -1.95
N VAL A 61 6.87 -20.93 -2.93
CA VAL A 61 7.46 -20.01 -3.93
C VAL A 61 6.36 -19.31 -4.72
N ASP A 62 5.37 -20.06 -5.21
CA ASP A 62 4.27 -19.51 -5.99
C ASP A 62 3.44 -18.51 -5.19
N LEU A 63 3.18 -18.81 -3.91
CA LEU A 63 2.45 -17.92 -3.02
C LEU A 63 3.23 -16.62 -2.75
N VAL A 64 4.52 -16.74 -2.41
CA VAL A 64 5.41 -15.58 -2.19
C VAL A 64 5.46 -14.69 -3.44
N ARG A 65 5.60 -15.29 -4.63
CA ARG A 65 5.60 -14.56 -5.89
C ARG A 65 4.30 -13.77 -6.11
N ARG A 66 3.14 -14.33 -5.76
CA ARG A 66 1.84 -13.63 -5.86
C ARG A 66 1.79 -12.45 -4.89
N PHE A 67 2.25 -12.64 -3.66
CA PHE A 67 2.34 -11.55 -2.67
C PHE A 67 3.25 -10.41 -3.12
N ASP A 68 4.43 -10.73 -3.65
CA ASP A 68 5.36 -9.71 -4.16
C ASP A 68 4.77 -8.95 -5.36
N SER A 69 4.11 -9.66 -6.29
CA SER A 69 3.41 -9.01 -7.39
C SER A 69 2.33 -8.05 -6.89
N LEU A 70 1.53 -8.46 -5.90
CA LEU A 70 0.51 -7.60 -5.31
C LEU A 70 1.13 -6.38 -4.62
N ARG A 71 2.22 -6.55 -3.87
CA ARG A 71 2.94 -5.46 -3.21
C ARG A 71 3.48 -4.44 -4.21
N ASN A 72 3.97 -4.90 -5.36
CA ASN A 72 4.45 -4.03 -6.42
C ASN A 72 3.31 -3.20 -7.02
N HIS A 73 2.15 -3.80 -7.26
CA HIS A 73 0.96 -3.07 -7.71
C HIS A 73 0.50 -2.04 -6.68
N ASP A 74 0.45 -2.39 -5.39
CA ASP A 74 0.07 -1.46 -4.33
C ASP A 74 1.04 -0.27 -4.23
N SER A 75 2.35 -0.52 -4.37
CA SER A 75 3.36 0.53 -4.39
C SER A 75 3.19 1.46 -5.59
N LEU A 76 2.93 0.93 -6.79
CA LEU A 76 2.68 1.72 -7.99
C LEU A 76 1.41 2.56 -7.87
N LEU A 77 0.35 1.98 -7.30
CA LEU A 77 -0.91 2.67 -7.07
C LEU A 77 -0.72 3.85 -6.11
N LYS A 78 -0.04 3.64 -4.98
CA LYS A 78 0.29 4.71 -4.02
C LYS A 78 1.08 5.84 -4.66
N LYS A 79 2.16 5.53 -5.40
CA LYS A 79 2.94 6.54 -6.13
C LYS A 79 2.09 7.34 -7.11
N THR A 80 1.20 6.68 -7.84
CA THR A 80 0.31 7.34 -8.80
C THR A 80 -0.70 8.24 -8.09
N PHE A 81 -1.23 7.79 -6.96
CA PHE A 81 -2.15 8.57 -6.14
C PHE A 81 -1.47 9.83 -5.60
N ASP A 82 -0.28 9.70 -5.02
CA ASP A 82 0.48 10.82 -4.46
C ASP A 82 0.83 11.86 -5.54
N ALA A 83 1.26 11.41 -6.72
CA ALA A 83 1.55 12.29 -7.86
C ALA A 83 0.30 13.06 -8.33
N LYS A 84 -0.86 12.39 -8.39
CA LYS A 84 -2.13 13.05 -8.73
C LYS A 84 -2.55 14.06 -7.68
N GLN A 85 -2.35 13.75 -6.40
CA GLN A 85 -2.67 14.66 -5.30
C GLN A 85 -1.82 15.93 -5.36
N GLU A 86 -0.52 15.79 -5.65
CA GLU A 86 0.38 16.93 -5.84
C GLU A 86 -0.02 17.77 -7.06
N CYS A 87 -0.34 17.12 -8.19
CA CYS A 87 -0.81 17.80 -9.40
C CYS A 87 -2.10 18.60 -9.15
N LEU A 88 -3.08 18.01 -8.46
CA LEU A 88 -4.32 18.69 -8.10
C LEU A 88 -4.07 19.89 -7.19
N THR A 89 -3.12 19.79 -6.27
CA THR A 89 -2.75 20.89 -5.38
C THR A 89 -2.14 22.05 -6.16
N LYS A 90 -1.20 21.76 -7.06
CA LYS A 90 -0.58 22.77 -7.95
C LYS A 90 -1.61 23.40 -8.88
N LEU A 91 -2.51 22.61 -9.45
CA LEU A 91 -3.57 23.10 -10.32
C LEU A 91 -4.51 24.06 -9.58
N LYS A 92 -4.94 23.69 -8.36
CA LYS A 92 -5.75 24.57 -7.51
C LYS A 92 -5.04 25.90 -7.22
N GLN A 93 -3.76 25.85 -6.85
CA GLN A 93 -2.96 27.06 -6.58
C GLN A 93 -2.83 27.93 -7.83
N SER A 94 -2.58 27.34 -9.00
CA SER A 94 -2.46 28.05 -10.26
C SER A 94 -3.78 28.73 -10.68
N ILE A 95 -4.91 28.01 -10.57
CA ILE A 95 -6.24 28.57 -10.88
C ILE A 95 -6.57 29.72 -9.93
N LEU A 96 -6.33 29.55 -8.62
CA LEU A 96 -6.54 30.62 -7.64
C LEU A 96 -5.67 31.84 -7.96
N HIS A 97 -4.39 31.62 -8.24
CA HIS A 97 -3.48 32.71 -8.61
C HIS A 97 -3.99 33.47 -9.84
N LYS A 98 -4.32 32.76 -10.92
CA LYS A 98 -4.89 33.35 -12.15
C LYS A 98 -6.22 34.06 -11.91
N ALA A 99 -7.06 33.57 -11.01
CA ALA A 99 -8.32 34.22 -10.66
C ALA A 99 -8.09 35.54 -9.90
N PHE A 100 -7.11 35.58 -8.99
CA PHE A 100 -6.78 36.79 -8.22
C PHE A 100 -5.98 37.82 -9.03
N THR A 101 -5.17 37.41 -10.01
CA THR A 101 -4.47 38.34 -10.93
C THR A 101 -5.34 38.82 -12.08
N GLY A 102 -6.55 38.29 -12.24
CA GLY A 102 -7.47 38.63 -13.34
C GLY A 102 -7.09 38.02 -14.70
N GLU A 103 -5.97 37.29 -14.77
CA GLU A 103 -5.51 36.57 -15.97
C GLU A 103 -6.54 35.52 -16.42
N LEU A 104 -7.26 34.89 -15.49
CA LEU A 104 -8.29 33.92 -15.82
C LEU A 104 -9.43 34.53 -16.65
N ALA A 105 -9.81 35.78 -16.36
CA ALA A 105 -10.84 36.49 -17.12
C ALA A 105 -10.31 37.01 -18.46
N ALA A 106 -9.02 37.39 -18.52
CA ALA A 106 -8.36 37.81 -19.75
C ALA A 106 -8.21 36.66 -20.76
N ASP A 107 -7.82 35.45 -20.31
CA ASP A 107 -7.76 34.23 -21.12
C ASP A 107 -9.14 33.91 -21.73
N THR A 108 -10.23 34.03 -20.97
CA THR A 108 -11.60 33.81 -21.50
C THR A 108 -12.05 34.87 -22.51
N ASN A 109 -11.62 36.13 -22.37
CA ASN A 109 -11.96 37.20 -23.31
C ASN A 109 -11.19 37.10 -24.63
N ALA A 110 -9.94 36.61 -24.60
CA ALA A 110 -9.16 36.32 -25.80
C ALA A 110 -9.74 35.12 -26.58
N ALA A 111 -10.19 34.07 -25.88
CA ALA A 111 -10.88 32.94 -26.49
C ALA A 111 -12.24 33.33 -27.10
N ASN A 112 -13.00 34.22 -26.45
CA ASN A 112 -14.28 34.71 -27.00
C ASN A 112 -14.10 35.64 -28.21
N ARG A 113 -13.02 36.44 -28.27
CA ARG A 113 -12.70 37.24 -29.48
C ARG A 113 -12.29 36.38 -30.67
N THR A 114 -11.50 35.35 -30.45
CA THR A 114 -11.12 34.41 -31.52
C THR A 114 -12.31 33.61 -32.04
N LEU A 115 -13.30 33.29 -31.19
CA LEU A 115 -14.56 32.68 -31.62
C LEU A 115 -15.47 33.66 -32.39
N SER A 116 -15.50 34.95 -32.06
CA SER A 116 -16.29 35.94 -32.83
C SER A 116 -15.62 36.37 -34.15
N GLU A 117 -14.29 36.30 -34.25
CA GLU A 117 -13.54 36.56 -35.48
C GLU A 117 -13.52 35.36 -36.45
N ALA A 118 -13.78 34.15 -35.95
CA ALA A 118 -13.86 32.92 -36.76
C ALA A 118 -15.24 32.63 -37.39
N GLY A 119 -16.25 33.48 -37.17
CA GLY A 119 -17.48 33.50 -37.97
C GLY A 119 -18.39 32.26 -37.88
N LEU A 120 -19.01 32.04 -36.72
CA LEU A 120 -20.37 31.52 -36.62
C LEU A 120 -21.23 32.49 -35.84
#